data_AF-A0A7I0J6Z3-F1
#
_entry.id   AF-A0A7I0J6Z3-F1
#
_cell.length_a   1.000
_cell.length_b   1.000
_cell.length_c   1.000
_cell.angle_alpha   90.00
_cell.angle_beta   90.00
_cell.angle_gamma   90.00
#
_symmetry.space_group_name_H-M   'P 1'
#
loop_
_entity.id
_entity.type
_entity.pdbx_description
1 polymer ?
#
loop_
_entity_poly.entity_id
_entity_poly.type
_entity_poly.pdbx_seq_one_letter_code
_entity_poly.pdbx_strand_id
1 'polypeptide(L)'
;MDIVDGPRQAFPRFDMYDAAIRSSLHSRTGREMRMGTVAGRRANFRRALAPAISSLQPAEAEKVEALAHLLFSASAWEILKDYGGLTGAQAGET
;
A
#
# COMPACT_ATOMS: atom_id res chain seq x y z
N MET A 1 7.25 -8.15 7.58
CA MET A 1 7.51 -6.76 7.17
C MET A 1 6.64 -5.88 8.03
N ASP A 2 7.25 -4.88 8.67
CA ASP A 2 6.50 -3.89 9.45
C ASP A 2 5.61 -3.09 8.49
N ILE A 3 4.32 -3.00 8.80
CA ILE A 3 3.34 -2.26 8.00
C ILE A 3 3.54 -0.76 8.20
N VAL A 4 4.04 -0.33 9.37
CA VAL A 4 4.18 1.08 9.75
C VAL A 4 5.31 1.75 8.97
N ASP A 5 6.49 1.12 8.88
CA ASP A 5 7.61 1.62 8.07
C ASP A 5 7.60 1.13 6.62
N GLY A 6 6.57 0.36 6.25
CA GLY A 6 6.44 -0.25 4.94
C GLY A 6 6.57 0.73 3.77
N PRO A 7 5.79 1.83 3.73
CA PRO A 7 5.88 2.85 2.68
C PRO A 7 7.24 3.53 2.60
N ARG A 8 7.82 3.96 3.74
CA ARG A 8 9.16 4.58 3.80
C ARG A 8 10.25 3.73 3.18
N GLN A 9 10.13 2.41 3.27
CA GLN A 9 11.08 1.48 2.66
C GLN A 9 10.71 1.08 1.23
N ALA A 10 9.42 1.01 0.90
CA ALA A 10 8.96 0.47 -0.39
C ALA A 10 8.94 1.53 -1.49
N PHE A 11 8.44 2.74 -1.20
CA PHE A 11 8.22 3.77 -2.21
C PHE A 11 9.51 4.30 -2.83
N PRO A 12 10.63 4.51 -2.09
CA PRO A 12 11.93 4.81 -2.72
C PRO A 12 12.42 3.71 -3.68
N ARG A 13 12.12 2.45 -3.37
CA ARG A 13 12.44 1.33 -4.26
C ARG A 13 11.53 1.32 -5.48
N PHE A 14 10.27 1.73 -5.35
CA PHE A 14 9.40 1.89 -6.52
C PHE A 14 9.90 2.97 -7.46
N ASP A 15 10.42 4.09 -6.94
CA ASP A 15 11.12 5.08 -7.76
C ASP A 15 12.32 4.50 -8.50
N MET A 16 13.16 3.70 -7.83
CA MET A 16 14.31 3.03 -8.47
C MET A 16 13.90 2.09 -9.62
N TYR A 17 12.70 1.49 -9.52
CA TYR A 17 12.18 0.52 -10.48
C TYR A 17 10.91 1.01 -11.19
N ASP A 18 10.78 2.33 -11.42
CA ASP A 18 9.54 2.99 -11.86
C ASP A 18 8.86 2.26 -13.03
N ALA A 19 9.58 2.08 -14.14
CA ALA A 19 9.05 1.43 -15.34
C ALA A 19 8.55 -0.01 -15.08
N ALA A 20 9.24 -0.78 -14.24
CA ALA A 20 8.85 -2.13 -13.89
C ALA A 20 7.61 -2.16 -12.99
N ILE A 21 7.53 -1.25 -12.02
CA ILE A 21 6.37 -1.11 -11.13
C ILE A 21 5.13 -0.70 -11.94
N ARG A 22 5.24 0.29 -12.82
CA ARG A 22 4.13 0.71 -13.70
C ARG A 22 3.69 -0.39 -14.66
N SER A 23 4.65 -1.09 -15.26
CA SER A 23 4.35 -2.26 -16.10
C SER A 23 3.56 -3.33 -15.33
N SER A 24 3.95 -3.61 -14.09
CA SER A 24 3.18 -4.49 -13.21
C SER A 24 1.80 -3.92 -12.88
N LEU A 25 1.68 -2.63 -12.57
CA LEU A 25 0.42 -1.97 -12.22
C LEU A 25 -0.62 -2.05 -13.33
N HIS A 26 -0.21 -1.78 -14.57
CA HIS A 26 -1.11 -1.61 -15.70
C HIS A 26 -1.25 -2.86 -16.59
N SER A 27 -0.55 -3.94 -16.27
CA SER A 27 -0.70 -5.22 -16.98
C SER A 27 -1.74 -6.14 -16.34
N ARG A 28 -2.39 -6.95 -17.18
CA ARG A 28 -3.30 -8.02 -16.75
C ARG A 28 -2.60 -9.02 -15.83
N THR A 29 -1.42 -9.50 -16.23
CA THR A 29 -0.64 -10.46 -15.45
C THR A 29 -0.27 -9.90 -14.08
N GLY A 30 0.17 -8.63 -14.00
CA GLY A 30 0.46 -8.00 -12.72
C GLY A 30 -0.78 -7.86 -11.83
N ARG A 31 -1.96 -7.59 -12.41
CA ARG A 31 -3.23 -7.62 -11.68
C ARG A 31 -3.54 -9.00 -11.12
N GLU A 32 -3.45 -10.05 -11.93
CA GLU A 32 -3.71 -11.43 -11.51
C GLU A 32 -2.76 -11.86 -10.38
N MET A 33 -1.47 -11.54 -10.50
CA MET A 33 -0.48 -11.77 -9.44
C MET A 33 -0.85 -11.05 -8.14
N ARG A 34 -1.20 -9.75 -8.22
CA ARG A 34 -1.63 -8.98 -7.04
C ARG A 34 -2.85 -9.61 -6.39
N MET A 35 -3.86 -9.98 -7.16
CA MET A 35 -5.08 -10.63 -6.64
C MET A 35 -4.78 -11.90 -5.85
N GLY A 36 -3.79 -12.69 -6.29
CA GLY A 36 -3.31 -13.88 -5.57
C GLY A 36 -2.70 -13.58 -4.19
N THR A 37 -2.26 -12.35 -3.93
CA THR A 37 -1.60 -11.94 -2.67
C THR A 37 -2.50 -11.11 -1.73
N VAL A 38 -3.64 -10.61 -2.22
CA VAL A 38 -4.51 -9.66 -1.48
C VAL A 38 -4.95 -10.21 -0.13
N ALA A 39 -5.36 -11.48 -0.04
CA ALA A 39 -5.86 -12.06 1.20
C ALA A 39 -4.79 -12.06 2.30
N GLY A 40 -3.57 -12.54 2.00
CA GLY A 40 -2.45 -12.53 2.93
C GLY A 40 -2.03 -11.11 3.32
N ARG A 41 -2.06 -10.18 2.36
CA ARG A 41 -1.76 -8.78 2.61
C ARG A 41 -2.76 -8.13 3.56
N ARG A 42 -4.08 -8.36 3.36
CA ARG A 42 -5.12 -7.88 4.28
C ARG A 42 -4.97 -8.45 5.69
N ALA A 43 -4.62 -9.73 5.83
CA ALA A 43 -4.37 -10.33 7.13
C ALA A 43 -3.19 -9.65 7.87
N ASN A 44 -2.15 -9.24 7.15
CA ASN A 44 -1.05 -8.48 7.73
C ASN A 44 -1.49 -7.09 8.24
N PHE A 45 -2.29 -6.35 7.45
CA PHE A 45 -2.85 -5.06 7.90
C PHE A 45 -3.73 -5.21 9.12
N ARG A 46 -4.64 -6.19 9.12
CA ARG A 46 -5.51 -6.48 10.28
C ARG A 46 -4.70 -6.66 11.56
N ARG A 47 -3.67 -7.51 11.51
CA ARG A 47 -2.81 -7.76 12.66
C ARG A 47 -2.06 -6.50 13.11
N ALA A 48 -1.52 -5.73 12.17
CA ALA A 48 -0.75 -4.52 12.48
C ALA A 48 -1.62 -3.40 13.07
N LEU A 49 -2.85 -3.25 12.58
CA LEU A 49 -3.76 -2.19 13.00
C LEU A 49 -4.58 -2.55 14.24
N ALA A 50 -4.71 -3.83 14.59
CA ALA A 50 -5.58 -4.30 15.68
C ALA A 50 -5.44 -3.49 16.99
N PRO A 51 -4.23 -3.12 17.48
CA PRO A 51 -4.11 -2.29 18.68
C PRO A 51 -4.64 -0.86 18.50
N ALA A 52 -4.52 -0.29 17.31
CA ALA A 52 -4.92 1.09 17.02
C ALA A 52 -6.43 1.24 16.75
N ILE A 53 -7.11 0.15 16.34
CA ILE A 53 -8.53 0.16 15.97
C ILE A 53 -9.40 -0.67 16.92
N SER A 54 -8.87 -1.10 18.08
CA SER A 54 -9.55 -2.04 18.99
C SER A 54 -10.85 -1.49 19.59
N SER A 55 -11.01 -0.17 19.64
CA SER A 55 -12.23 0.48 20.15
C SER A 55 -13.28 0.77 19.09
N LEU A 56 -12.97 0.56 17.80
CA LEU A 56 -13.89 0.83 16.70
C LEU A 56 -14.93 -0.28 16.57
N GLN A 57 -16.11 0.07 16.03
CA GLN A 57 -17.07 -0.96 15.63
C GLN A 57 -16.51 -1.79 14.47
N PRO A 58 -16.90 -3.07 14.33
CA PRO A 58 -16.33 -3.94 13.30
C PRO A 58 -16.38 -3.36 11.87
N ALA A 59 -17.51 -2.74 11.51
CA ALA A 59 -17.68 -2.12 10.19
C ALA A 59 -16.78 -0.89 9.96
N GLU A 60 -16.37 -0.20 11.02
CA GLU A 60 -15.45 0.94 10.95
C GLU A 60 -14.00 0.44 10.88
N ALA A 61 -13.66 -0.55 11.69
CA ALA A 61 -12.35 -1.22 11.65
C ALA A 61 -12.04 -1.76 10.25
N GLU A 62 -13.00 -2.40 9.59
CA GLU A 62 -12.84 -2.90 8.21
C GLU A 62 -12.55 -1.78 7.20
N LYS A 63 -13.18 -0.62 7.34
CA LYS A 63 -12.92 0.55 6.48
C LYS A 63 -11.52 1.09 6.70
N VAL A 64 -11.07 1.19 7.95
CA VAL A 64 -9.71 1.64 8.28
C VAL A 64 -8.67 0.68 7.71
N GLU A 65 -8.88 -0.64 7.84
CA GLU A 65 -8.00 -1.64 7.22
C GLU A 65 -7.94 -1.49 5.69
N ALA A 66 -9.08 -1.28 5.04
CA ALA A 66 -9.14 -1.10 3.58
C ALA A 66 -8.40 0.16 3.13
N LEU A 67 -8.56 1.27 3.86
CA LEU A 67 -7.85 2.53 3.59
C LEU A 67 -6.35 2.39 3.81
N ALA A 68 -5.91 1.77 4.90
CA ALA A 68 -4.48 1.53 5.14
C ALA A 68 -3.86 0.64 4.05
N HIS A 69 -4.60 -0.38 3.59
CA HIS A 69 -4.15 -1.22 2.48
C HIS A 69 -4.07 -0.46 1.14
N LEU A 70 -5.00 0.47 0.89
CA LEU A 70 -4.95 1.36 -0.28
C LEU A 70 -3.74 2.30 -0.20
N LEU A 71 -3.56 2.99 0.93
CA LEU A 71 -2.51 3.99 1.13
C LEU A 71 -1.12 3.38 1.05
N PHE A 72 -0.93 2.19 1.63
CA PHE A 72 0.28 1.43 1.37
C PHE A 72 0.06 0.54 0.13
N SER A 73 0.11 1.11 -1.07
CA SER A 73 0.08 0.35 -2.32
C SER A 73 0.95 1.00 -3.40
N ALA A 74 1.33 0.23 -4.42
CA ALA A 74 2.03 0.79 -5.57
C ALA A 74 1.15 1.81 -6.34
N SER A 75 -0.17 1.66 -6.33
CA SER A 75 -1.08 2.67 -6.91
C SER A 75 -1.08 3.98 -6.12
N ALA A 76 -0.97 3.92 -4.79
CA ALA A 76 -0.84 5.12 -3.98
C ALA A 76 0.50 5.83 -4.25
N TRP A 77 1.61 5.09 -4.35
CA TRP A 77 2.89 5.64 -4.80
C TRP A 77 2.77 6.34 -6.17
N GLU A 78 2.14 5.69 -7.14
CA GLU A 78 1.97 6.25 -8.49
C GLU A 78 1.18 7.57 -8.47
N ILE A 79 0.07 7.63 -7.72
CA ILE A 79 -0.75 8.84 -7.61
C ILE A 79 0.00 9.96 -6.86
N LEU A 80 0.66 9.66 -5.75
CA LEU A 80 1.43 10.64 -4.98
C LEU A 80 2.58 11.23 -5.81
N LYS A 81 3.19 10.41 -6.68
CA LYS A 81 4.20 10.85 -7.63
C LYS A 81 3.60 11.72 -8.74
N ASP A 82 2.61 11.21 -9.45
CA ASP A 82 2.11 11.84 -10.69
C ASP A 82 1.27 13.08 -10.41
N TYR A 83 0.45 13.06 -9.36
CA TYR A 83 -0.46 14.17 -9.04
C TYR A 83 0.08 15.03 -7.91
N GLY A 84 0.76 14.42 -6.95
CA GLY A 84 1.35 15.12 -5.80
C GLY A 84 2.74 15.69 -6.07
N GLY A 85 3.42 15.28 -7.15
CA GLY A 85 4.79 15.71 -7.45
C GLY A 85 5.82 15.20 -6.44
N LEU A 86 5.48 14.18 -5.66
CA LEU A 86 6.35 13.66 -4.59
C LEU A 86 7.37 12.65 -5.11
N THR A 87 8.57 12.66 -4.54
CA THR A 87 9.50 11.53 -4.64
C THR A 87 8.96 10.35 -3.82
N GLY A 88 9.43 9.13 -4.10
CA GLY A 88 9.10 7.94 -3.34
C GLY A 88 9.46 8.06 -1.86
N ALA A 89 10.52 8.81 -1.52
CA ALA A 89 10.86 9.12 -0.13
C ALA A 89 9.79 9.98 0.54
N GLN A 90 9.44 11.12 -0.06
CA GLN A 90 8.39 12.01 0.46
C GLN A 90 7.01 11.33 0.52
N ALA A 91 6.67 10.56 -0.50
CA ALA A 91 5.42 9.80 -0.53
C ALA A 91 5.36 8.74 0.58
N GLY A 92 6.49 8.16 0.99
CA GLY A 92 6.55 7.18 2.07
C GLY A 92 6.41 7.79 3.47
N GLU A 93 6.51 9.11 3.60
CA GLU A 93 6.38 9.87 4.85
C GLU A 93 4.98 10.44 5.07
N THR A 94 4.10 10.38 4.05
CA THR A 94 2.72 10.89 4.11
C THR A 94 1.80 9.91 4.82
#